data_AF-A0A499UBX2-F1
#
_entry.id   AF-A0A499UBX2-F1
#
_cell.length_a   1.000
_cell.length_b   1.000
_cell.length_c   1.000
_cell.angle_alpha   90.00
_cell.angle_beta   90.00
_cell.angle_gamma   90.00
#
_symmetry.space_group_name_H-M   'P 1'
#
loop_
_entity.id
_entity.type
_entity.pdbx_description
1 polymer ?
#
loop_
_entity_poly.entity_id
_entity_poly.type
_entity_poly.pdbx_seq_one_letter_code
_entity_poly.pdbx_strand_id
1 'polypeptide(L)'
;METTEPKLLAEAMIKGVRERATTDDFDPHAELRDILAPLGMSPEDCGGTVTFLKKDPLMPSATRLGGAAAVALVQQSVVAAKLWRMRTGIGQDITVDLGQAIRRLAPASEFTWETLNGYPADIPDRFVGAYLSFYKTADDRHIIPANIYPGIKSKMLEVLDCADNPRHWPRRSPGTPPTSWSGWANGTGSSSPRCVPSRSSPASRSSTTWHPAR
;
A
#
# COMPACT_ATOMS: atom_id res chain seq x y z
N MET A 1 -10.59 26.51 -8.68
CA MET A 1 -10.62 25.04 -8.83
C MET A 1 -12.02 24.71 -9.31
N GLU A 2 -12.15 24.55 -10.63
CA GLU A 2 -13.42 24.31 -11.31
C GLU A 2 -14.05 23.05 -10.70
N THR A 3 -15.22 23.19 -10.07
CA THR A 3 -15.95 22.07 -9.48
C THR A 3 -16.43 21.18 -10.62
N THR A 4 -15.71 20.09 -10.87
CA THR A 4 -16.09 19.06 -11.84
C THR A 4 -17.54 18.64 -11.59
N GLU A 5 -18.41 18.74 -12.60
CA GLU A 5 -19.80 18.30 -12.46
C GLU A 5 -19.84 16.82 -12.00
N PRO A 6 -20.53 16.50 -10.90
CA PRO A 6 -20.55 15.13 -10.35
C PRO A 6 -21.03 14.08 -11.35
N LYS A 7 -21.92 14.45 -12.29
CA LYS A 7 -22.41 13.56 -13.36
C LYS A 7 -21.31 13.20 -14.34
N LEU A 8 -20.56 14.19 -14.83
CA LEU A 8 -19.44 13.97 -15.74
C LEU A 8 -18.37 13.08 -15.12
N LEU A 9 -18.08 13.29 -13.83
CA LEU A 9 -17.15 12.43 -13.10
C LEU A 9 -17.65 10.99 -13.01
N ALA A 10 -18.93 10.80 -12.64
CA ALA A 10 -19.52 9.47 -12.56
C ALA A 10 -19.50 8.74 -13.90
N GLU A 11 -19.84 9.44 -14.99
CA GLU A 11 -19.77 8.90 -16.36
C GLU A 11 -18.35 8.49 -16.75
N ALA A 12 -17.35 9.33 -16.46
CA ALA A 12 -15.95 9.03 -16.70
C ALA A 12 -15.47 7.80 -15.90
N MET A 13 -15.86 7.69 -14.64
CA MET A 13 -15.53 6.52 -13.80
C MET A 13 -16.17 5.24 -14.33
N ILE A 14 -17.47 5.28 -14.70
CA ILE A 14 -18.17 4.13 -15.28
C ILE A 14 -17.51 3.71 -16.59
N LYS A 15 -17.14 4.68 -17.43
CA LYS A 15 -16.40 4.43 -18.66
C LYS A 15 -15.08 3.70 -18.37
N GLY A 16 -14.25 4.21 -17.47
CA GLY A 16 -12.98 3.56 -17.12
C GLY A 16 -13.14 2.14 -16.59
N VAL A 17 -14.22 1.85 -15.84
CA VAL A 17 -14.51 0.49 -15.35
C VAL A 17 -14.93 -0.46 -16.47
N ARG A 18 -15.70 0.02 -17.46
CA ARG A 18 -16.23 -0.76 -18.59
C ARG A 18 -15.20 -0.95 -19.70
N GLU A 19 -14.36 0.05 -19.93
CA GLU A 19 -13.37 0.11 -21.01
C GLU A 19 -11.95 -0.08 -20.46
N ARG A 20 -11.75 -1.13 -19.66
CA ARG A 20 -10.41 -1.45 -19.18
C ARG A 20 -9.52 -1.83 -20.35
N ALA A 21 -8.26 -1.40 -20.31
CA ALA A 21 -7.27 -1.84 -21.28
C ALA A 21 -7.09 -3.37 -21.15
N THR A 22 -7.21 -4.07 -22.27
CA THR A 22 -7.00 -5.52 -22.38
C THR A 22 -6.01 -5.89 -23.47
N THR A 23 -5.66 -4.93 -24.34
CA THR A 23 -4.75 -5.07 -25.47
C THR A 23 -3.38 -4.47 -25.15
N ASP A 24 -2.35 -4.99 -25.79
CA ASP A 24 -0.94 -4.63 -25.58
C ASP A 24 -0.42 -3.59 -26.60
N ASP A 25 -1.34 -2.78 -27.12
CA ASP A 25 -1.15 -1.70 -28.12
C ASP A 25 -0.49 -0.43 -27.55
N PHE A 26 -0.07 -0.47 -26.29
CA PHE A 26 0.61 0.64 -25.63
C PHE A 26 2.01 0.87 -26.20
N ASP A 27 2.28 2.10 -26.65
CA ASP A 27 3.61 2.53 -27.08
C ASP A 27 4.32 3.35 -25.98
N PRO A 28 5.17 2.73 -25.13
CA PRO A 28 5.90 3.45 -24.09
C PRO A 28 6.92 4.45 -24.64
N HIS A 29 7.38 4.30 -25.89
CA HIS A 29 8.34 5.23 -26.48
C HIS A 29 7.67 6.56 -26.87
N ALA A 30 6.45 6.50 -27.43
CA ALA A 30 5.67 7.69 -27.71
C ALA A 30 5.37 8.48 -26.43
N GLU A 31 4.86 7.79 -25.41
CA GLU A 31 4.53 8.40 -24.11
C GLU A 31 5.76 9.00 -23.40
N LEU A 32 6.92 8.34 -23.51
CA LEU A 32 8.17 8.89 -23.00
C LEU A 32 8.56 10.20 -23.71
N ARG A 33 8.37 10.27 -25.02
CA ARG A 33 8.65 11.50 -25.78
C ARG A 33 7.69 12.60 -25.35
N ASP A 34 6.41 12.28 -25.18
CA ASP A 34 5.37 13.23 -24.79
C ASP A 34 5.61 13.82 -23.39
N ILE A 35 6.02 13.02 -22.40
CA ILE A 35 6.33 13.52 -21.06
C ILE A 35 7.64 14.33 -20.99
N LEU A 36 8.59 14.06 -21.90
CA LEU A 36 9.85 14.82 -21.98
C LEU A 36 9.71 16.13 -22.76
N ALA A 37 8.79 16.20 -23.73
CA ALA A 37 8.63 17.36 -24.61
C ALA A 37 8.38 18.70 -23.87
N PRO A 38 7.53 18.78 -22.83
CA PRO A 38 7.36 20.00 -22.04
C PRO A 38 8.63 20.49 -21.35
N LEU A 39 9.61 19.60 -21.12
CA LEU A 39 10.91 19.93 -20.53
C LEU A 39 11.93 20.38 -21.59
N GLY A 40 11.54 20.42 -22.88
CA GLY A 40 12.47 20.63 -23.99
C GLY A 40 13.47 19.48 -24.14
N MET A 41 13.05 18.27 -23.75
CA MET A 41 13.89 17.08 -23.74
C MET A 41 13.35 16.00 -24.68
N SER A 42 14.21 15.04 -24.97
CA SER A 42 13.89 13.89 -25.81
C SER A 42 14.60 12.63 -25.29
N PRO A 43 14.12 11.42 -25.62
CA PRO A 43 14.79 10.18 -25.22
C PRO A 43 16.27 10.14 -25.63
N GLU A 44 16.61 10.76 -26.76
CA GLU A 44 17.98 10.82 -27.31
C GLU A 44 18.96 11.60 -26.40
N ASP A 45 18.46 12.41 -25.47
CA ASP A 45 19.29 13.17 -24.53
C ASP A 45 20.12 12.26 -23.60
N CYS A 46 19.72 11.00 -23.39
CA CYS A 46 20.50 10.04 -22.61
C CYS A 46 21.84 9.67 -23.29
N GLY A 47 21.98 9.93 -24.60
CA GLY A 47 23.18 9.60 -25.37
C GLY A 47 23.39 8.11 -25.62
N GLY A 48 22.38 7.28 -25.32
CA GLY A 48 22.35 5.83 -25.59
C GLY A 48 20.96 5.40 -26.07
N THR A 49 20.65 4.13 -25.87
CA THR A 49 19.36 3.52 -26.27
C THR A 49 18.46 3.33 -25.05
N VAL A 50 17.18 3.67 -25.20
CA VAL A 50 16.13 3.34 -24.23
C VAL A 50 15.44 2.06 -24.68
N THR A 51 15.33 1.06 -23.80
CA THR A 51 14.66 -0.23 -24.07
C THR A 51 13.58 -0.49 -23.03
N PHE A 52 12.35 -0.71 -23.49
CA PHE A 52 11.24 -1.16 -22.66
C PHE A 52 11.04 -2.68 -22.85
N LEU A 53 11.04 -3.42 -21.74
CA LEU A 53 10.81 -4.86 -21.71
C LEU A 53 9.39 -5.17 -21.22
N LYS A 54 8.80 -6.24 -21.78
CA LYS A 54 7.41 -6.66 -21.56
C LYS A 54 6.40 -5.62 -22.04
N LYS A 55 5.12 -5.95 -21.90
CA LYS A 55 3.99 -5.14 -22.37
C LYS A 55 3.00 -4.90 -21.24
N ASP A 56 2.15 -3.90 -21.41
CA ASP A 56 1.09 -3.53 -20.48
C ASP A 56 -0.23 -3.47 -21.28
N PRO A 57 -1.38 -3.93 -20.75
CA PRO A 57 -1.70 -4.13 -19.34
C PRO A 57 -1.10 -5.40 -18.73
N LEU A 58 -0.50 -5.29 -17.54
CA LEU A 58 -0.12 -6.43 -16.70
C LEU A 58 -1.35 -7.10 -16.06
N MET A 59 -2.42 -6.35 -15.87
CA MET A 59 -3.73 -6.80 -15.37
C MET A 59 -4.86 -5.96 -15.96
N PRO A 60 -6.08 -6.48 -16.14
CA PRO A 60 -7.21 -5.69 -16.64
C PRO A 60 -7.50 -4.47 -15.75
N SER A 61 -7.15 -3.29 -16.23
CA SER A 61 -7.20 -2.04 -15.48
C SER A 61 -7.58 -0.88 -16.40
N ALA A 62 -8.27 0.12 -15.86
CA ALA A 62 -8.52 1.38 -16.55
C ALA A 62 -7.21 2.15 -16.83
N THR A 63 -6.20 1.91 -15.98
CA THR A 63 -4.89 2.56 -16.05
C THR A 63 -3.82 1.52 -16.34
N ARG A 64 -2.94 1.85 -17.29
CA ARG A 64 -1.73 1.10 -17.63
C ARG A 64 -0.65 1.31 -16.56
N LEU A 65 -0.77 0.58 -15.44
CA LEU A 65 0.07 0.78 -14.25
C LEU A 65 1.55 0.47 -14.51
N GLY A 66 1.84 -0.60 -15.26
CA GLY A 66 3.21 -0.98 -15.59
C GLY A 66 3.85 0.06 -16.52
N GLY A 67 3.11 0.48 -17.55
CA GLY A 67 3.53 1.51 -18.49
C GLY A 67 3.75 2.86 -17.82
N ALA A 68 2.77 3.33 -17.03
CA ALA A 68 2.87 4.60 -16.31
C ALA A 68 4.08 4.64 -15.37
N ALA A 69 4.30 3.58 -14.58
CA ALA A 69 5.46 3.49 -13.69
C ALA A 69 6.78 3.46 -14.48
N ALA A 70 6.86 2.66 -15.55
CA ALA A 70 8.07 2.53 -16.36
C ALA A 70 8.43 3.83 -17.08
N VAL A 71 7.47 4.50 -17.72
CA VAL A 71 7.67 5.77 -18.43
C VAL A 71 8.17 6.85 -17.46
N ALA A 72 7.57 6.96 -16.27
CA ALA A 72 8.02 7.91 -15.25
C ALA A 72 9.47 7.64 -14.79
N LEU A 73 9.82 6.37 -14.56
CA LEU A 73 11.19 6.00 -14.17
C LEU A 73 12.21 6.29 -15.27
N VAL A 74 11.86 6.01 -16.53
CA VAL A 74 12.74 6.25 -17.66
C VAL A 74 12.89 7.75 -17.92
N GLN A 75 11.82 8.54 -17.78
CA GLN A 75 11.87 10.00 -17.87
C GLN A 75 12.91 10.57 -16.90
N GLN A 76 12.86 10.18 -15.62
CA GLN A 76 13.87 10.58 -14.63
C GLN A 76 15.27 10.09 -14.99
N SER A 77 15.39 8.88 -15.53
CA SER A 77 16.67 8.30 -15.94
C SER A 77 17.31 9.04 -17.11
N VAL A 78 16.51 9.47 -18.10
CA VAL A 78 16.96 10.28 -19.24
C VAL A 78 17.48 11.64 -18.76
N VAL A 79 16.77 12.29 -17.81
CA VAL A 79 17.22 13.55 -17.20
C VAL A 79 18.56 13.35 -16.48
N ALA A 80 18.68 12.29 -15.67
CA ALA A 80 19.92 11.98 -14.97
C ALA A 80 21.08 11.68 -15.94
N ALA A 81 20.83 10.91 -16.99
CA ALA A 81 21.82 10.58 -18.03
C ALA A 81 22.27 11.84 -18.80
N LYS A 82 21.35 12.77 -19.10
CA LYS A 82 21.71 14.06 -19.72
C LYS A 82 22.66 14.86 -18.83
N LEU A 83 22.36 14.97 -17.53
CA LEU A 83 23.23 15.67 -16.57
C LEU A 83 24.60 14.99 -16.44
N TRP A 84 24.64 13.66 -16.43
CA TRP A 84 25.89 12.89 -16.42
C TRP A 84 26.72 13.16 -17.69
N ARG A 85 26.08 13.14 -18.85
CA ARG A 85 26.70 13.42 -20.14
C ARG A 85 27.20 14.85 -20.25
N MET A 86 26.49 15.84 -19.70
CA MET A 86 26.97 17.23 -19.66
C MET A 86 28.28 17.37 -18.88
N ARG A 87 28.53 16.50 -17.88
CA ARG A 87 29.74 16.53 -17.07
C ARG A 87 30.89 15.71 -17.66
N THR A 88 30.58 14.61 -18.35
CA THR A 88 31.58 13.59 -18.73
C THR A 88 31.72 13.40 -20.24
N GLY A 89 30.75 13.87 -21.03
CA GLY A 89 30.61 13.57 -22.45
C GLY A 89 30.05 12.19 -22.77
N ILE A 90 29.83 11.32 -21.76
CA ILE A 90 29.49 9.91 -21.95
C ILE A 90 27.98 9.70 -21.83
N GLY A 91 27.38 9.01 -22.81
CA GLY A 91 25.98 8.59 -22.81
C GLY A 91 25.74 7.28 -22.04
N GLN A 92 24.47 6.95 -21.79
CA GLN A 92 24.08 5.73 -21.08
C GLN A 92 22.88 5.06 -21.75
N ASP A 93 22.95 3.73 -21.87
CA ASP A 93 21.79 2.91 -22.24
C ASP A 93 20.88 2.74 -21.01
N ILE A 94 19.57 2.81 -21.24
CA ILE A 94 18.54 2.71 -20.19
C ILE A 94 17.63 1.54 -20.56
N THR A 95 17.50 0.55 -19.66
CA THR A 95 16.56 -0.56 -19.84
C THR A 95 15.62 -0.63 -18.64
N VAL A 96 14.31 -0.81 -18.90
CA VAL A 96 13.29 -0.97 -17.86
C VAL A 96 12.35 -2.11 -18.21
N ASP A 97 11.92 -2.88 -17.20
CA ASP A 97 10.90 -3.92 -17.33
C ASP A 97 9.58 -3.40 -16.74
N LEU A 98 8.53 -3.32 -17.57
CA LEU A 98 7.23 -2.78 -17.15
C LEU A 98 6.62 -3.59 -15.99
N GLY A 99 6.84 -4.91 -15.99
CA GLY A 99 6.39 -5.83 -14.94
C GLY A 99 7.10 -5.63 -13.60
N GLN A 100 8.35 -5.16 -13.61
CA GLN A 100 9.09 -4.80 -12.38
C GLN A 100 8.87 -3.35 -11.97
N ALA A 101 8.67 -2.44 -12.94
CA ALA A 101 8.47 -1.02 -12.68
C ALA A 101 7.27 -0.76 -11.77
N ILE A 102 6.20 -1.56 -11.87
CA ILE A 102 5.01 -1.46 -11.01
C ILE A 102 5.35 -1.55 -9.50
N ARG A 103 6.43 -2.25 -9.13
CA ARG A 103 6.85 -2.37 -7.72
C ARG A 103 7.22 -1.03 -7.09
N ARG A 104 7.54 -0.01 -7.90
CA ARG A 104 7.73 1.37 -7.42
C ARG A 104 6.46 2.02 -6.90
N LEU A 105 5.29 1.49 -7.25
CA LEU A 105 3.99 1.89 -6.69
C LEU A 105 3.63 1.09 -5.42
N ALA A 106 4.44 0.10 -5.05
CA ALA A 106 4.17 -0.84 -3.97
C ALA A 106 5.17 -0.81 -2.79
N PRO A 107 5.77 0.35 -2.41
CA PRO A 107 6.86 0.37 -1.43
C PRO A 107 6.42 -0.12 -0.04
N ALA A 108 5.21 0.27 0.40
CA ALA A 108 4.65 -0.12 1.69
C ALA A 108 3.90 -1.45 1.67
N SER A 109 3.37 -1.89 0.52
CA SER A 109 2.55 -3.10 0.41
C SER A 109 3.36 -4.39 0.31
N GLU A 110 4.61 -4.32 -0.15
CA GLU A 110 5.50 -5.50 -0.22
C GLU A 110 6.25 -5.78 1.09
N PHE A 111 6.21 -4.85 2.06
CA PHE A 111 6.88 -4.96 3.37
C PHE A 111 8.38 -5.35 3.30
N THR A 112 9.02 -5.16 2.15
CA THR A 112 10.38 -5.63 1.86
C THR A 112 11.40 -4.48 1.88
N TRP A 113 10.99 -3.28 1.44
CA TRP A 113 11.92 -2.17 1.19
C TRP A 113 11.94 -1.13 2.32
N GLU A 114 10.83 -0.96 3.03
CA GLU A 114 10.69 0.02 4.12
C GLU A 114 10.86 -0.66 5.49
N THR A 115 12.00 -1.29 5.70
CA THR A 115 12.32 -1.93 6.98
C THR A 115 13.04 -0.97 7.93
N LEU A 116 12.67 -0.99 9.21
CA LEU A 116 13.44 -0.39 10.29
C LEU A 116 14.19 -1.50 11.04
N ASN A 117 15.52 -1.48 10.98
CA ASN A 117 16.38 -2.53 11.56
C ASN A 117 16.05 -3.95 11.07
N GLY A 118 15.66 -4.11 9.81
CA GLY A 118 15.30 -5.40 9.22
C GLY A 118 13.89 -5.89 9.54
N TYR A 119 13.08 -5.10 10.26
CA TYR A 119 11.67 -5.38 10.50
C TYR A 119 10.79 -4.46 9.65
N PRO A 120 9.69 -4.95 9.08
CA PRO A 120 8.74 -4.08 8.38
C PRO A 120 8.14 -3.05 9.34
N ALA A 121 7.63 -1.95 8.79
CA ALA A 121 6.93 -0.94 9.56
C ALA A 121 5.80 -1.59 10.39
N ASP A 122 5.78 -1.30 11.71
CA ASP A 122 4.66 -1.71 12.54
C ASP A 122 3.44 -0.86 12.16
N ILE A 123 2.29 -1.53 12.03
CA ILE A 123 1.02 -0.86 11.72
C ILE A 123 0.39 -0.50 13.06
N PRO A 124 0.34 0.78 13.46
CA PRO A 124 -0.09 1.16 14.81
C PRO A 124 -1.53 0.76 15.11
N ASP A 125 -2.37 0.71 14.08
CA ASP A 125 -3.75 0.24 14.15
C ASP A 125 -3.94 -0.98 13.26
N ARG A 126 -3.99 -2.17 13.89
CA ARG A 126 -4.20 -3.44 13.16
C ARG A 126 -5.57 -3.53 12.47
N PHE A 127 -6.50 -2.63 12.76
CA PHE A 127 -7.80 -2.54 12.11
C PHE A 127 -7.85 -1.53 10.97
N VAL A 128 -6.74 -0.84 10.67
CA VAL A 128 -6.70 0.14 9.56
C VAL A 128 -7.17 -0.47 8.23
N GLY A 129 -6.93 -1.76 8.01
CA GLY A 129 -7.40 -2.49 6.83
C GLY A 129 -8.92 -2.57 6.70
N ALA A 130 -9.66 -2.62 7.82
CA ALA A 130 -11.12 -2.55 7.79
C ALA A 130 -11.56 -1.20 7.20
N TYR A 131 -10.92 -0.10 7.60
CA TYR A 131 -11.23 1.24 7.09
C TYR A 131 -10.70 1.50 5.67
N LEU A 132 -9.89 0.61 5.12
CA LEU A 132 -9.47 0.64 3.71
C LEU A 132 -10.21 -0.39 2.84
N SER A 133 -11.28 -0.99 3.37
CA SER A 133 -12.11 -1.96 2.64
C SER A 133 -13.28 -1.30 1.92
N PHE A 134 -13.84 -2.00 0.93
CA PHE A 134 -15.06 -1.60 0.24
C PHE A 134 -16.29 -2.01 1.06
N TYR A 135 -17.11 -1.04 1.43
CA TYR A 135 -18.40 -1.26 2.09
C TYR A 135 -19.54 -0.97 1.14
N LYS A 136 -20.44 -1.94 0.99
CA LYS A 136 -21.65 -1.79 0.20
C LYS A 136 -22.63 -0.87 0.93
N THR A 137 -23.22 0.06 0.19
CA THR A 137 -24.24 0.99 0.66
C THR A 137 -25.65 0.52 0.24
N ALA A 138 -26.69 1.15 0.78
CA ALA A 138 -28.08 0.75 0.54
C ALA A 138 -28.53 0.88 -0.93
N ASP A 139 -27.83 1.67 -1.73
CA ASP A 139 -28.10 1.88 -3.16
C ASP A 139 -27.15 1.08 -4.07
N ASP A 140 -26.60 -0.03 -3.55
CA ASP A 140 -25.68 -0.94 -4.24
C ASP A 140 -24.33 -0.34 -4.66
N ARG A 141 -24.03 0.90 -4.27
CA ARG A 141 -22.70 1.51 -4.46
C ARG A 141 -21.74 1.09 -3.35
N HIS A 142 -20.45 1.34 -3.55
CA HIS A 142 -19.41 1.03 -2.57
C HIS A 142 -18.72 2.31 -2.10
N ILE A 143 -18.39 2.36 -0.81
CA ILE A 143 -17.55 3.41 -0.22
C ILE A 143 -16.30 2.78 0.40
N ILE A 144 -15.20 3.53 0.35
CA ILE A 144 -14.01 3.24 1.17
C ILE A 144 -13.91 4.38 2.19
N PRO A 145 -14.16 4.13 3.48
CA PRO A 145 -14.06 5.15 4.51
C PRO A 145 -12.57 5.37 4.83
N ALA A 146 -11.87 6.19 4.03
CA ALA A 146 -10.41 6.41 4.02
C ALA A 146 -9.84 7.02 5.34
N ASN A 147 -10.04 6.35 6.46
CA ASN A 147 -9.77 6.80 7.81
C ASN A 147 -8.49 6.15 8.34
N ILE A 148 -7.39 6.39 7.63
CA ILE A 148 -6.07 5.81 7.97
C ILE A 148 -5.47 6.39 9.26
N TYR A 149 -6.02 7.49 9.75
CA TYR A 149 -5.53 8.19 10.94
C TYR A 149 -6.47 7.98 12.14
N PRO A 150 -5.93 7.68 13.35
CA PRO A 150 -6.74 7.37 14.54
C PRO A 150 -7.80 8.43 14.88
N GLY A 151 -7.46 9.72 14.76
CA GLY A 151 -8.40 10.80 15.10
C GLY A 151 -9.61 10.90 14.15
N ILE A 152 -9.40 10.69 12.85
CA ILE A 152 -10.49 10.70 11.87
C ILE A 152 -11.33 9.44 12.02
N LYS A 153 -10.69 8.30 12.28
CA LYS A 153 -11.37 7.03 12.58
C LYS A 153 -12.34 7.19 13.76
N SER A 154 -11.89 7.72 14.90
CA SER A 154 -12.76 7.89 16.08
C SER A 154 -13.99 8.76 15.78
N LYS A 155 -13.82 9.84 15.02
CA LYS A 155 -14.94 10.71 14.62
C LYS A 155 -15.92 10.01 13.67
N MET A 156 -15.41 9.19 12.74
CA MET A 156 -16.30 8.43 11.86
C MET A 156 -17.10 7.38 12.64
N LEU A 157 -16.46 6.71 13.59
CA LEU A 157 -17.12 5.73 14.45
C LEU A 157 -18.23 6.36 15.30
N GLU A 158 -18.01 7.58 15.80
CA GLU A 158 -19.05 8.37 16.47
C GLU A 158 -20.23 8.70 15.54
N VAL A 159 -19.97 9.14 14.31
CA VAL A 159 -21.02 9.42 13.31
C VAL A 159 -21.84 8.16 12.97
N LEU A 160 -21.18 7.00 12.90
CA LEU A 160 -21.82 5.72 12.64
C LEU A 160 -22.47 5.07 13.87
N ASP A 161 -22.36 5.69 15.05
CA ASP A 161 -22.76 5.11 16.35
C ASP A 161 -22.20 3.68 16.55
N CYS A 162 -20.92 3.52 16.20
CA CYS A 162 -20.23 2.23 16.23
C CYS A 162 -19.00 2.31 17.14
N ALA A 163 -18.78 1.26 17.93
CA ALA A 163 -17.55 1.14 18.72
C ALA A 163 -16.35 0.73 17.82
N ASP A 164 -15.15 1.05 18.28
CA ASP A 164 -13.92 0.59 17.66
C ASP A 164 -13.68 -0.90 17.98
N ASN A 165 -14.44 -1.80 17.35
CA ASN A 165 -14.33 -3.24 17.58
C ASN A 165 -14.80 -4.11 16.38
N PRO A 166 -14.10 -5.22 16.05
CA PRO A 166 -14.27 -5.96 14.79
C PRO A 166 -15.55 -6.80 14.60
N ARG A 167 -16.39 -7.07 15.60
CA ARG A 167 -17.61 -7.89 15.40
C ARG A 167 -18.70 -7.74 16.47
N HIS A 168 -19.02 -6.53 16.92
CA HIS A 168 -19.81 -6.23 18.14
C HIS A 168 -18.98 -6.33 19.41
N TRP A 169 -18.83 -5.22 20.14
CA TRP A 169 -18.65 -5.29 21.58
C TRP A 169 -20.04 -5.45 22.23
N PRO A 170 -20.22 -6.28 23.29
CA PRO A 170 -21.53 -6.51 23.89
C PRO A 170 -22.09 -5.20 24.44
N ARG A 171 -23.38 -4.93 24.17
CA ARG A 171 -24.14 -3.92 24.92
C ARG A 171 -23.92 -4.20 26.40
N ARG A 172 -23.17 -3.33 27.08
CA ARG A 172 -23.21 -3.27 28.54
C ARG A 172 -24.66 -2.96 28.89
N SER A 173 -25.38 -3.91 29.48
CA SER A 173 -26.64 -3.61 30.15
C SER A 173 -26.40 -2.49 31.15
N PRO A 174 -27.33 -1.53 31.34
CA PRO A 174 -27.18 -0.50 32.35
C PRO A 174 -27.25 -1.16 33.73
N GLY A 175 -26.08 -1.48 34.27
CA GLY A 175 -25.89 -2.07 35.58
C GLY A 175 -24.81 -1.30 36.33
N THR A 176 -25.27 -0.47 37.26
CA THR A 176 -24.62 0.17 38.43
C THR A 176 -23.15 0.61 38.29
N PRO A 177 -22.82 1.90 38.49
CA PRO A 177 -21.43 2.34 38.51
C PRO A 177 -20.69 1.67 39.68
N PRO A 178 -19.41 1.26 39.51
CA PRO A 178 -18.61 0.85 40.65
C PRO A 178 -18.39 2.07 41.55
N THR A 179 -19.06 2.05 42.71
CA THR A 179 -18.66 2.84 43.88
C THR A 179 -17.21 2.50 44.22
N SER A 180 -16.38 3.53 44.32
CA SER A 180 -14.95 3.55 44.67
C SER A 180 -13.96 3.31 43.52
N TRP A 181 -13.58 4.42 42.89
CA TRP A 181 -12.24 4.59 42.32
C TRP A 181 -11.28 4.81 43.49
N SER A 182 -10.60 3.76 43.94
CA SER A 182 -9.59 3.85 44.99
C SER A 182 -8.40 2.99 44.61
N GLY A 183 -7.28 3.62 44.26
CA GLY A 183 -6.00 2.93 44.13
C GLY A 183 -5.01 3.50 43.11
N TRP A 184 -4.76 4.81 43.11
CA TRP A 184 -3.41 5.29 42.78
C TRP A 184 -2.70 5.54 44.12
N ALA A 185 -1.91 4.57 44.57
CA ALA A 185 -0.95 4.77 45.65
C ALA A 185 0.29 3.91 45.36
N ASN A 186 1.42 4.61 45.26
CA ASN A 186 2.76 4.07 45.10
C ASN A 186 3.14 3.08 46.23
N GLY A 187 4.06 2.17 45.93
CA GLY A 187 4.93 1.57 46.95
C GLY A 187 5.09 0.05 46.87
N THR A 188 6.23 -0.37 46.31
CA THR A 188 7.07 -1.49 46.75
C THR A 188 6.42 -2.54 47.67
N GLY A 189 6.18 -3.74 47.15
CA GLY A 189 5.80 -4.90 47.96
C GLY A 189 5.74 -6.18 47.14
N SER A 190 6.76 -7.02 47.31
CA SER A 190 6.82 -8.39 46.79
C SER A 190 5.58 -9.22 47.18
N SER A 191 4.90 -9.81 46.20
CA SER A 191 4.31 -11.15 46.32
C SER A 191 3.74 -11.60 44.97
N SER A 192 4.52 -12.43 44.27
CA SER A 192 4.01 -13.24 43.16
C SER A 192 3.14 -14.37 43.71
N PRO A 193 1.91 -14.59 43.21
CA PRO A 193 1.25 -15.88 43.38
C PRO A 193 1.80 -16.83 42.31
N ARG A 194 2.56 -17.83 42.76
CA ARG A 194 2.93 -19.01 41.97
C ARG A 194 1.65 -19.75 41.58
N CYS A 195 1.39 -19.88 40.28
CA CYS A 195 0.62 -21.01 39.77
C CYS A 195 1.61 -22.12 39.41
N VAL A 196 1.63 -23.16 40.25
CA VAL A 196 2.31 -24.44 40.01
C VAL A 196 1.53 -25.20 38.92
N PRO A 197 2.16 -25.71 37.84
CA PRO A 197 1.53 -26.71 37.00
C PRO A 197 1.85 -28.10 37.56
N SER A 198 0.82 -28.85 37.93
CA SER A 198 0.93 -30.28 38.23
C SER A 198 1.32 -31.05 36.97
N ARG A 199 2.45 -31.75 37.03
CA ARG A 199 2.87 -32.73 36.02
C ARG A 199 1.89 -33.89 35.95
N SER A 200 1.46 -34.22 34.74
CA SER A 200 1.37 -35.61 34.30
C SER A 200 1.82 -35.68 32.84
N SER A 201 2.93 -36.39 32.64
CA SER A 201 3.41 -36.89 31.36
C SER A 201 3.65 -38.39 31.57
N PRO A 202 3.57 -39.21 30.51
CA PRO A 202 4.84 -39.53 29.89
C PRO A 202 4.85 -39.45 28.37
N ALA A 203 6.02 -39.03 27.91
CA ALA A 203 6.57 -38.99 26.57
C ALA A 203 6.34 -40.24 25.70
N SER A 204 6.20 -40.00 24.39
CA SER A 204 7.04 -40.69 23.40
C SER A 204 7.77 -39.63 22.56
N ARG A 205 9.10 -39.75 22.49
CA ARG A 205 9.98 -38.93 21.65
C ARG A 205 10.16 -39.63 20.30
N SER A 206 10.08 -38.88 19.22
CA SER A 206 10.85 -39.17 18.01
C SER A 206 11.42 -37.86 17.47
N SER A 207 12.74 -37.73 17.58
CA SER A 207 13.55 -36.64 17.04
C SER A 207 13.68 -36.78 15.52
N THR A 208 13.48 -35.70 14.77
CA THR A 208 14.03 -35.58 13.42
C THR A 208 14.52 -34.16 13.20
N THR A 209 15.84 -34.03 13.25
CA THR A 209 16.63 -32.88 12.82
C THR A 209 16.54 -32.73 11.29
N TRP A 210 16.31 -31.50 10.81
CA TRP A 210 16.35 -31.17 9.38
C TRP A 210 17.58 -30.28 9.11
N HIS A 211 18.43 -30.71 8.17
CA HIS A 211 19.51 -29.90 7.59
C HIS A 211 19.00 -29.20 6.32
N PRO A 212 19.49 -27.99 6.00
CA PRO A 212 19.14 -27.31 4.74
C PRO A 212 19.99 -27.85 3.58
N ALA A 213 19.32 -28.18 2.47
CA ALA A 213 19.94 -28.46 1.19
C ALA A 213 20.26 -27.13 0.46
N ARG A 214 21.35 -27.19 -0.30
CA ARG A 214 21.94 -26.14 -1.13
C ARG A 214 21.03 -25.62 -2.24
#